data_AF-A0A6A5HY32-F1
#
_entry.id   AF-A0A6A5HY32-F1
#
_cell.length_a   1.000
_cell.length_b   1.000
_cell.length_c   1.000
_cell.angle_alpha   90.00
_cell.angle_beta   90.00
_cell.angle_gamma   90.00
#
_symmetry.space_group_name_H-M   'P 1'
#
loop_
_entity.id
_entity.type
_entity.pdbx_description
1 polymer ?
#
loop_
_entity_poly.entity_id
_entity_poly.type
_entity_poly.pdbx_seq_one_letter_code
_entity_poly.pdbx_strand_id
1 'polypeptide(L)'
;MLDVYSFLWKGKLDQHIHHKKLPVLKNRAGKFYKFPRYNEDGERGSPVMKKGRQGEWNLVGLGAQNISESETGVLRMSWVADELCREVGVCSDSKPPPPPPKPTAPPRVETTTMPAATKKAEPKKTKKPEPPPVNQVPITVKPITPATKPKPTVAAGKLTKAENLRRLLTCGKTPIDTPSDNSTSVEIKKWPDWAWGARTNGQNGAGTALTTRISPRHVLTSSQVVMHDNTTWRWNSERVKKCKTGRVNLNVPREVLDKLVFKYLISRAVILDYCKMDERMWNATQGVMIMELKKDANESFPCLADNSTDGVYTKGKELDVYSLYGKYKKNMNHRKLKLTGDHTKFLIFNRYHEDGQRGGQIMDNVNGRWTLVGLGAGGTSEKSVAFRISALQESLCEETGTTELIPKELSTTSSKTPEAPSPPPTPPLEPSTEAPPPPASPARRGEDEEADEDYEMYLKRKKEKEEAEMYENEDTDILISKDFFDDGTRPQLWITLFIIAFLVFL
;
A
#
# COMPACT_ATOMS: atom_id res chain seq x y z
N MET A 1 -1.30 17.48 -46.09
CA MET A 1 -0.54 16.25 -45.79
C MET A 1 0.04 16.37 -44.39
N LEU A 2 0.27 15.25 -43.72
CA LEU A 2 0.93 15.19 -42.42
C LEU A 2 2.16 14.29 -42.52
N ASP A 3 3.17 14.59 -41.72
CA ASP A 3 4.40 13.81 -41.63
C ASP A 3 4.20 12.73 -40.58
N VAL A 4 4.37 11.48 -40.98
CA VAL A 4 4.17 10.31 -40.15
C VAL A 4 5.51 9.61 -40.00
N TYR A 5 5.91 9.41 -38.74
CA TYR A 5 7.14 8.69 -38.40
C TYR A 5 6.71 7.35 -37.82
N SER A 6 6.89 6.26 -38.56
CA SER A 6 6.60 4.92 -38.07
C SER A 6 7.86 4.24 -37.58
N PHE A 7 7.73 3.53 -36.46
CA PHE A 7 8.79 2.73 -35.87
C PHE A 7 8.54 1.26 -36.20
N LEU A 8 9.39 0.68 -37.04
CA LEU A 8 9.30 -0.73 -37.37
C LEU A 8 10.28 -1.51 -36.49
N TRP A 9 9.75 -2.34 -35.60
CA TRP A 9 10.56 -3.31 -34.85
C TRP A 9 10.75 -4.56 -35.71
N LYS A 10 11.88 -4.66 -36.40
CA LYS A 10 12.32 -5.91 -37.06
C LYS A 10 13.43 -6.56 -36.25
N GLY A 11 13.06 -7.37 -35.26
CA GLY A 11 14.00 -8.11 -34.42
C GLY A 11 14.45 -7.35 -33.16
N LYS A 12 15.37 -7.94 -32.40
CA LYS A 12 15.73 -7.48 -31.03
C LYS A 12 16.62 -6.23 -30.97
N LEU A 13 17.24 -5.81 -32.07
CA LEU A 13 18.28 -4.76 -32.03
C LEU A 13 18.25 -3.74 -33.19
N ASP A 14 17.45 -3.95 -34.25
CA ASP A 14 17.41 -3.02 -35.39
C ASP A 14 16.17 -2.11 -35.31
N GLN A 15 16.42 -0.86 -34.92
CA GLN A 15 15.40 0.19 -34.88
C GLN A 15 15.57 1.10 -36.09
N HIS A 16 14.62 1.04 -37.03
CA HIS A 16 14.56 1.96 -38.15
C HIS A 16 13.35 2.88 -38.01
N ILE A 17 13.59 4.18 -38.15
CA ILE A 17 12.54 5.20 -38.21
C ILE A 17 12.23 5.46 -39.68
N HIS A 18 11.01 5.16 -40.09
CA HIS A 18 10.53 5.45 -41.44
C HIS A 18 9.72 6.74 -41.43
N HIS A 19 10.13 7.71 -42.26
CA HIS A 19 9.40 8.94 -42.48
C HIS A 19 8.56 8.84 -43.75
N LYS A 20 7.26 9.14 -43.65
CA LYS A 20 6.32 9.16 -44.77
C LYS A 20 5.45 10.43 -44.70
N LYS A 21 5.20 11.06 -45.84
CA LYS A 21 4.18 12.12 -45.95
C LYS A 21 2.89 11.51 -46.45
N LEU A 22 1.84 11.57 -45.63
CA LEU A 22 0.57 10.94 -45.93
C LEU A 22 -0.57 11.96 -46.02
N PRO A 23 -1.52 11.77 -46.95
CA PRO A 23 -2.76 12.53 -46.98
C PRO A 23 -3.69 12.06 -45.87
N VAL A 24 -4.41 13.00 -45.24
CA VAL A 24 -5.48 12.68 -44.29
C VAL A 24 -6.71 12.32 -45.11
N LEU A 25 -7.15 11.07 -45.05
CA LEU A 25 -8.30 10.57 -45.84
C LEU A 25 -9.61 11.19 -45.38
N LYS A 26 -9.76 11.44 -44.07
CA LYS A 26 -10.98 12.03 -43.51
C LYS A 26 -10.67 12.84 -42.26
N ASN A 27 -10.96 14.14 -42.31
CA ASN A 27 -10.87 15.05 -41.18
C ASN A 27 -12.28 15.42 -40.68
N ARG A 28 -13.04 14.44 -40.15
CA ARG A 28 -14.30 14.77 -39.43
C ARG A 28 -13.98 15.13 -37.97
N ALA A 29 -14.84 15.94 -37.34
CA ALA A 29 -14.78 16.29 -35.92
C ALA A 29 -14.96 15.04 -35.03
N GLY A 30 -13.87 14.31 -34.82
CA GLY A 30 -13.86 13.06 -34.08
C GLY A 30 -12.48 12.75 -33.51
N LYS A 31 -12.42 11.74 -32.65
CA LYS A 31 -11.24 11.36 -31.86
C LYS A 31 -10.02 10.96 -32.71
N PHE A 32 -10.21 10.58 -33.97
CA PHE A 32 -9.14 10.04 -34.82
C PHE A 32 -9.00 10.79 -36.15
N TYR A 33 -7.76 10.90 -36.64
CA TYR A 33 -7.50 11.05 -38.08
C TYR A 33 -7.51 9.67 -38.74
N LYS A 34 -7.85 9.64 -40.02
CA LYS A 34 -7.74 8.45 -40.86
C LYS A 34 -6.66 8.67 -41.92
N PHE A 35 -5.78 7.70 -42.07
CA PHE A 35 -4.73 7.69 -43.09
C PHE A 35 -4.80 6.40 -43.91
N PRO A 36 -4.23 6.36 -45.12
CA PRO A 36 -3.93 5.08 -45.78
C PRO A 36 -3.10 4.23 -44.83
N ARG A 37 -3.30 2.91 -44.86
CA ARG A 37 -2.57 2.01 -43.98
C ARG A 37 -1.07 2.21 -44.17
N TYR A 38 -0.42 2.63 -43.11
CA TYR A 38 1.00 2.92 -43.14
C TYR A 38 1.80 2.10 -42.13
N ASN A 39 1.10 1.42 -41.24
CA ASN A 39 1.67 0.72 -40.11
C ASN A 39 1.33 -0.77 -40.06
N GLU A 40 2.29 -1.54 -39.57
CA GLU A 40 2.16 -2.97 -39.28
C GLU A 40 1.69 -3.21 -37.83
N ASP A 41 1.29 -4.45 -37.52
CA ASP A 41 0.90 -4.83 -36.17
C ASP A 41 2.11 -4.70 -35.23
N GLY A 42 2.07 -3.71 -34.34
CA GLY A 42 3.16 -3.40 -33.40
C GLY A 42 3.63 -1.95 -33.44
N GLU A 43 3.36 -1.22 -34.51
CA GLU A 43 3.83 0.17 -34.66
C GLU A 43 2.87 1.22 -34.04
N ARG A 44 2.16 0.85 -32.96
CA ARG A 44 1.28 1.76 -32.21
C ARG A 44 2.12 2.80 -31.46
N GLY A 45 1.61 4.01 -31.34
CA GLY A 45 2.31 5.13 -30.71
C GLY A 45 3.19 5.96 -31.65
N SER A 46 3.29 5.58 -32.93
CA SER A 46 4.05 6.30 -33.97
C SER A 46 3.62 7.78 -34.04
N PRO A 47 4.54 8.77 -33.88
CA PRO A 47 4.16 10.18 -33.86
C PRO A 47 3.77 10.69 -35.24
N VAL A 48 2.68 11.44 -35.27
CA VAL A 48 2.19 12.15 -36.45
C VAL A 48 2.36 13.64 -36.22
N MET A 49 3.19 14.24 -37.05
CA MET A 49 3.67 15.60 -36.91
C MET A 49 3.16 16.47 -38.05
N LYS A 50 3.00 17.76 -37.78
CA LYS A 50 2.68 18.78 -38.78
C LYS A 50 3.69 19.91 -38.68
N LYS A 51 4.35 20.23 -39.79
CA LYS A 51 5.17 21.43 -39.87
C LYS A 51 4.26 22.67 -39.92
N GLY A 52 4.46 23.59 -38.98
CA GLY A 52 3.79 24.86 -38.89
C GLY A 52 4.35 25.91 -39.85
N ARG A 53 3.78 27.12 -39.81
CA ARG A 53 4.13 28.19 -40.78
C ARG A 53 5.50 28.78 -40.52
N GLN A 54 6.00 28.74 -39.28
CA GLN A 54 7.31 29.25 -38.89
C GLN A 54 8.40 28.16 -38.92
N GLY A 55 8.05 26.96 -39.41
CA GLY A 55 8.97 25.83 -39.54
C GLY A 55 9.02 24.90 -38.32
N GLU A 56 8.27 25.21 -37.26
CA GLU A 56 8.08 24.41 -36.05
C GLU A 56 7.35 23.10 -36.34
N TRP A 57 7.65 22.05 -35.58
CA TRP A 57 6.96 20.76 -35.69
C TRP A 57 5.96 20.58 -34.55
N ASN A 58 4.70 20.37 -34.91
CA ASN A 58 3.62 20.14 -33.95
C ASN A 58 3.23 18.67 -33.94
N LEU A 59 3.25 18.03 -32.77
CA LEU A 59 2.67 16.69 -32.60
C LEU A 59 1.15 16.79 -32.69
N VAL A 60 0.57 16.31 -33.78
CA VAL A 60 -0.87 16.40 -34.01
C VAL A 60 -1.61 15.10 -33.72
N GLY A 61 -0.90 13.97 -33.68
CA GLY A 61 -1.50 12.70 -33.31
C GLY A 61 -0.51 11.58 -33.03
N LEU A 62 -1.03 10.46 -32.53
CA LEU A 62 -0.29 9.22 -32.27
C LEU A 62 -0.97 8.06 -33.00
N GLY A 63 -0.18 7.24 -33.70
CA GLY A 63 -0.67 6.03 -34.35
C GLY A 63 -1.42 5.13 -33.36
N ALA A 64 -2.68 4.81 -33.65
CA ALA A 64 -3.51 4.00 -32.78
C ALA A 64 -3.71 2.62 -33.41
N GLN A 65 -4.95 2.22 -33.68
CA GLN A 65 -5.29 0.92 -34.26
C GLN A 65 -5.61 1.04 -35.76
N ASN A 66 -5.34 -0.05 -36.49
CA ASN A 66 -5.82 -0.22 -37.86
C ASN A 66 -7.35 -0.24 -37.85
N ILE A 67 -7.97 0.63 -38.66
CA ILE A 67 -9.43 0.74 -38.76
C ILE A 67 -9.96 -0.27 -39.77
N SER A 68 -9.18 -0.56 -40.80
CA SER A 68 -9.45 -1.59 -41.80
C SER A 68 -8.13 -2.13 -42.34
N GLU A 69 -8.19 -3.06 -43.30
CA GLU A 69 -7.00 -3.55 -44.00
C GLU A 69 -6.28 -2.47 -44.80
N SER A 70 -6.93 -1.34 -45.10
CA SER A 70 -6.43 -0.25 -45.93
C SER A 70 -6.34 1.10 -45.21
N GLU A 71 -6.78 1.20 -43.95
CA GLU A 71 -6.79 2.45 -43.18
C GLU A 71 -6.19 2.30 -41.77
N THR A 72 -5.40 3.29 -41.36
CA THR A 72 -4.89 3.44 -39.99
C THR A 72 -5.58 4.60 -39.28
N GLY A 73 -6.01 4.35 -38.04
CA GLY A 73 -6.51 5.38 -37.12
C GLY A 73 -5.37 6.03 -36.34
N VAL A 74 -5.39 7.35 -36.23
CA VAL A 74 -4.41 8.15 -35.47
C VAL A 74 -5.16 8.98 -34.44
N LEU A 75 -4.86 8.80 -33.15
CA LEU A 75 -5.47 9.57 -32.06
C LEU A 75 -5.07 11.03 -32.18
N ARG A 76 -6.04 11.95 -32.16
CA ARG A 76 -5.76 13.40 -32.23
C ARG A 76 -5.28 13.92 -30.89
N MET A 77 -4.14 14.61 -30.87
CA MET A 77 -3.64 15.23 -29.62
C MET A 77 -4.58 16.30 -29.09
N SER A 78 -5.26 17.04 -29.98
CA SER A 78 -6.28 18.01 -29.57
C SER A 78 -7.49 17.40 -28.86
N TRP A 79 -7.73 16.09 -29.01
CA TRP A 79 -8.83 15.40 -28.32
C TRP A 79 -8.47 14.95 -26.90
N VAL A 80 -7.17 14.81 -26.61
CA VAL A 80 -6.64 14.45 -25.27
C VAL A 80 -5.90 15.61 -24.61
N ALA A 81 -5.99 16.82 -25.17
CA ALA A 81 -5.20 17.96 -24.72
C ALA A 81 -5.57 18.39 -23.29
N ASP A 82 -6.86 18.35 -22.93
CA ASP A 82 -7.33 18.71 -21.59
C ASP A 82 -6.91 17.66 -20.55
N GLU A 83 -6.97 16.37 -20.89
CA GLU A 83 -6.44 15.30 -20.05
C GLU A 83 -4.92 15.42 -19.88
N LEU A 84 -4.15 15.67 -20.95
CA LEU A 84 -2.71 15.89 -20.86
C LEU A 84 -2.37 17.11 -19.99
N CYS A 85 -3.12 18.21 -20.14
CA CYS A 85 -2.93 19.40 -19.31
C CYS A 85 -3.19 19.10 -17.83
N ARG A 86 -4.25 18.34 -17.52
CA ARG A 86 -4.64 17.98 -16.16
C ARG A 86 -3.65 17.03 -15.49
N GLU A 87 -3.22 15.99 -16.21
CA GLU A 87 -2.43 14.89 -15.63
C GLU A 87 -0.93 15.18 -15.63
N VAL A 88 -0.42 15.87 -16.66
CA VAL A 88 1.03 16.10 -16.83
C VAL A 88 1.41 17.57 -16.94
N GLY A 89 0.45 18.50 -16.86
CA GLY A 89 0.71 19.94 -16.89
C GLY A 89 1.11 20.50 -18.26
N VAL A 90 1.03 19.70 -19.32
CA VAL A 90 1.36 20.11 -20.69
C VAL A 90 0.10 20.57 -21.40
N CYS A 91 -0.10 21.89 -21.44
CA CYS A 91 -1.32 22.51 -21.94
C CYS A 91 -1.08 23.16 -23.31
N SER A 92 -2.06 23.08 -24.23
CA SER A 92 -2.00 23.80 -25.51
C SER A 92 -2.25 25.29 -25.27
N ASP A 93 -1.19 26.09 -25.18
CA ASP A 93 -1.19 27.55 -25.10
C ASP A 93 -2.23 28.14 -24.13
N SER A 94 -1.97 27.97 -22.83
CA SER A 94 -2.57 28.90 -21.86
C SER A 94 -1.94 30.28 -22.10
N LYS A 95 -2.77 31.30 -22.34
CA LYS A 95 -2.34 32.68 -22.04
C LYS A 95 -1.74 32.66 -20.63
N PRO A 96 -0.56 33.26 -20.40
CA PRO A 96 0.05 33.26 -19.08
C PRO A 96 -1.00 33.73 -18.06
N PRO A 97 -1.11 33.06 -16.90
CA PRO A 97 -2.07 33.45 -15.89
C PRO A 97 -1.87 34.94 -15.56
N PRO A 98 -2.96 35.72 -15.43
CA PRO A 98 -2.83 37.14 -15.11
C PRO A 98 -1.97 37.28 -13.84
N PRO A 99 -1.05 38.26 -13.80
CA PRO A 99 -0.18 38.44 -12.65
C PRO A 99 -1.03 38.58 -11.38
N PRO A 100 -0.58 38.01 -10.24
CA PRO A 100 -1.33 38.06 -9.00
C PRO A 100 -1.66 39.53 -8.65
N PRO A 101 -2.89 39.80 -8.16
CA PRO A 101 -3.28 41.15 -7.78
C PRO A 101 -2.31 41.68 -6.73
N LYS A 102 -1.78 42.89 -7.00
CA LYS A 102 -0.82 43.57 -6.13
C LYS A 102 -1.41 43.67 -4.72
N PRO A 103 -0.66 43.34 -3.63
CA PRO A 103 -1.21 43.32 -2.29
C PRO A 103 -1.82 44.67 -1.92
N THR A 104 -3.11 44.69 -1.61
CA THR A 104 -3.80 45.86 -1.08
C THR A 104 -3.21 46.19 0.29
N ALA A 105 -2.76 47.43 0.47
CA ALA A 105 -2.16 47.88 1.72
C ALA A 105 -3.14 47.67 2.90
N PRO A 106 -2.64 47.24 4.07
CA PRO A 106 -3.49 46.98 5.23
C PRO A 106 -4.16 48.27 5.73
N PRO A 107 -5.41 48.20 6.21
CA PRO A 107 -6.15 49.36 6.68
C PRO A 107 -5.50 49.94 7.93
N ARG A 108 -5.34 51.26 7.92
CA ARG A 108 -4.78 52.07 9.02
C ARG A 108 -5.77 52.08 10.18
N VAL A 109 -5.40 51.46 11.30
CA VAL A 109 -6.17 51.53 12.56
C VAL A 109 -5.84 52.85 13.25
N GLU A 110 -6.84 53.72 13.36
CA GLU A 110 -6.76 54.96 14.14
C GLU A 110 -6.85 54.67 15.64
N THR A 111 -5.94 55.27 16.41
CA THR A 111 -5.90 55.14 17.88
C THR A 111 -6.60 56.35 18.49
N THR A 112 -7.73 56.11 19.16
CA THR A 112 -8.50 57.15 19.86
C THR A 112 -7.99 57.31 21.29
N THR A 113 -7.50 58.51 21.63
CA THR A 113 -7.08 58.90 22.99
C THR A 113 -8.25 59.56 23.73
N MET A 114 -8.48 59.19 24.99
CA MET A 114 -9.41 59.90 25.90
C MET A 114 -8.64 60.70 26.98
N PRO A 115 -9.17 61.85 27.45
CA PRO A 115 -8.43 62.81 28.25
C PRO A 115 -8.63 62.65 29.77
N ALA A 116 -7.59 63.06 30.50
CA ALA A 116 -7.51 63.12 31.96
C ALA A 116 -8.22 64.35 32.55
N ALA A 117 -8.82 64.19 33.74
CA ALA A 117 -9.31 65.28 34.57
C ALA A 117 -8.49 65.37 35.87
N THR A 118 -8.06 66.60 36.16
CA THR A 118 -7.19 67.02 37.26
C THR A 118 -8.02 67.46 38.47
N LYS A 119 -7.59 67.14 39.70
CA LYS A 119 -7.86 67.98 40.88
C LYS A 119 -6.64 68.03 41.81
N LYS A 120 -6.42 69.25 42.32
CA LYS A 120 -5.27 69.80 43.05
C LYS A 120 -5.57 69.84 44.56
N ALA A 121 -4.58 69.57 45.42
CA ALA A 121 -4.34 70.27 46.69
C ALA A 121 -3.01 69.82 47.34
N GLU A 122 -2.17 70.81 47.70
CA GLU A 122 -0.88 70.77 48.42
C GLU A 122 -1.08 71.21 49.90
N PRO A 123 -0.05 71.36 50.77
CA PRO A 123 1.08 70.48 51.12
C PRO A 123 1.33 70.41 52.66
N LYS A 124 2.14 69.46 53.19
CA LYS A 124 3.01 69.69 54.37
C LYS A 124 4.00 68.55 54.71
N LYS A 125 5.28 68.96 54.77
CA LYS A 125 6.43 68.55 55.63
C LYS A 125 6.74 67.07 55.92
N THR A 126 7.85 66.63 55.31
CA THR A 126 9.01 65.87 55.85
C THR A 126 8.86 65.03 57.13
N LYS A 127 9.13 63.71 57.00
CA LYS A 127 10.11 62.95 57.80
C LYS A 127 10.40 61.59 57.14
N LYS A 128 11.70 61.28 56.99
CA LYS A 128 12.30 59.97 56.67
C LYS A 128 12.05 59.00 57.85
N PRO A 129 11.58 57.75 57.66
CA PRO A 129 12.51 56.60 57.66
C PRO A 129 12.08 55.31 56.89
N GLU A 130 13.12 54.51 56.63
CA GLU A 130 13.26 53.05 56.40
C GLU A 130 12.44 52.26 55.35
N PRO A 131 13.11 51.34 54.60
CA PRO A 131 12.46 50.48 53.61
C PRO A 131 11.75 49.28 54.28
N PRO A 132 10.54 48.92 53.82
CA PRO A 132 9.85 47.71 54.28
C PRO A 132 10.38 46.44 53.59
N PRO A 133 10.11 45.25 54.16
CA PRO A 133 10.72 43.99 53.76
C PRO A 133 10.11 43.43 52.47
N VAL A 134 10.95 42.71 51.73
CA VAL A 134 10.60 41.96 50.53
C VAL A 134 9.61 40.84 50.88
N ASN A 135 8.35 40.98 50.48
CA ASN A 135 7.40 39.87 50.43
C ASN A 135 7.66 39.04 49.17
N GLN A 136 8.18 37.84 49.37
CA GLN A 136 8.29 36.82 48.33
C GLN A 136 6.89 36.35 47.93
N VAL A 137 6.55 36.52 46.66
CA VAL A 137 5.35 35.95 46.03
C VAL A 137 5.64 34.48 45.70
N PRO A 138 4.84 33.51 46.19
CA PRO A 138 4.97 32.12 45.78
C PRO A 138 4.60 31.97 44.30
N ILE A 139 5.55 31.55 43.46
CA ILE A 139 5.27 31.15 42.08
C ILE A 139 4.57 29.79 42.15
N THR A 140 3.23 29.81 42.12
CA THR A 140 2.45 28.60 41.87
C THR A 140 2.61 28.22 40.40
N VAL A 141 3.56 27.33 40.11
CA VAL A 141 3.68 26.68 38.81
C VAL A 141 2.47 25.76 38.65
N LYS A 142 1.53 26.16 37.78
CA LYS A 142 0.43 25.29 37.36
C LYS A 142 1.01 24.01 36.74
N PRO A 143 0.59 22.81 37.17
CA PRO A 143 0.97 21.57 36.52
C PRO A 143 0.57 21.61 35.05
N ILE A 144 1.53 21.37 34.16
CA ILE A 144 1.28 21.16 32.74
C ILE A 144 0.40 19.91 32.64
N THR A 145 -0.87 20.12 32.28
CA THR A 145 -1.81 19.03 32.02
C THR A 145 -1.22 18.15 30.91
N PRO A 146 -1.10 16.82 31.08
CA PRO A 146 -0.61 15.95 30.04
C PRO A 146 -1.47 16.12 28.80
N ALA A 147 -0.83 16.33 27.64
CA ALA A 147 -1.50 16.44 26.36
C ALA A 147 -2.46 15.26 26.20
N THR A 148 -3.75 15.55 26.19
CA THR A 148 -4.80 14.56 26.06
C THR A 148 -4.56 13.82 24.76
N LYS A 149 -4.34 12.48 24.82
CA LYS A 149 -4.28 11.62 23.63
C LYS A 149 -5.46 12.01 22.72
N PRO A 150 -5.22 12.36 21.44
CA PRO A 150 -6.30 12.75 20.56
C PRO A 150 -7.32 11.62 20.51
N LYS A 151 -8.55 11.91 20.94
CA LYS A 151 -9.67 10.97 20.92
C LYS A 151 -9.87 10.53 19.46
N PRO A 152 -9.63 9.26 19.09
CA PRO A 152 -9.78 8.82 17.72
C PRO A 152 -11.27 8.68 17.47
N THR A 153 -11.88 9.73 16.94
CA THR A 153 -13.20 9.66 16.31
C THR A 153 -13.02 10.12 14.88
N VAL A 154 -12.13 9.44 14.16
CA VAL A 154 -12.04 9.62 12.71
C VAL A 154 -13.15 8.79 12.09
N ALA A 155 -14.02 9.46 11.36
CA ALA A 155 -15.12 8.84 10.65
C ALA A 155 -14.59 7.83 9.61
N ALA A 156 -15.38 6.77 9.39
CA ALA A 156 -15.25 5.87 8.26
C ALA A 156 -14.89 6.62 6.96
N GLY A 157 -13.95 6.09 6.18
CA GLY A 157 -13.57 6.62 4.86
C GLY A 157 -12.08 6.59 4.56
N LYS A 158 -11.72 7.29 3.47
CA LYS A 158 -10.34 7.40 2.96
C LYS A 158 -9.42 8.04 4.00
N LEU A 159 -8.14 7.66 3.99
CA LEU A 159 -7.11 8.36 4.73
C LEU A 159 -6.96 9.79 4.22
N THR A 160 -6.81 10.72 5.15
CA THR A 160 -6.33 12.07 4.86
C THR A 160 -4.85 12.03 4.44
N LYS A 161 -4.36 13.11 3.83
CA LYS A 161 -2.93 13.22 3.46
C LYS A 161 -2.00 13.03 4.66
N ALA A 162 -2.35 13.61 5.82
CA ALA A 162 -1.56 13.50 7.05
C ALA A 162 -1.55 12.06 7.60
N GLU A 163 -2.69 11.37 7.58
CA GLU A 163 -2.79 9.97 8.00
C GLU A 163 -2.00 9.04 7.08
N ASN A 164 -2.05 9.27 5.78
CA ASN A 164 -1.27 8.50 4.82
C ASN A 164 0.24 8.77 4.95
N LEU A 165 0.65 10.02 5.20
CA LEU A 165 2.06 10.32 5.49
C LEU A 165 2.53 9.56 6.74
N ARG A 166 1.73 9.58 7.82
CA ARG A 166 2.02 8.79 9.03
C ARG A 166 2.14 7.30 8.71
N ARG A 167 1.22 6.75 7.91
CA ARG A 167 1.25 5.36 7.43
C ARG A 167 2.59 5.02 6.76
N LEU A 168 3.06 5.86 5.83
CA LEU A 168 4.34 5.66 5.12
C LEU A 168 5.55 5.68 6.08
N LEU A 169 5.51 6.54 7.11
CA LEU A 169 6.56 6.64 8.11
C LEU A 169 6.57 5.46 9.11
N THR A 170 5.45 4.75 9.28
CA THR A 170 5.33 3.68 10.29
C THR A 170 5.21 2.27 9.71
N CYS A 171 4.89 2.12 8.43
CA CYS A 171 4.70 0.80 7.82
C CYS A 171 5.96 -0.08 7.86
N GLY A 172 5.75 -1.40 7.83
CA GLY A 172 6.79 -2.41 7.61
C GLY A 172 7.84 -2.56 8.71
N LYS A 173 7.70 -1.85 9.84
CA LYS A 173 8.70 -1.83 10.93
C LYS A 173 8.65 -3.06 11.83
N THR A 174 7.50 -3.72 11.92
CA THR A 174 7.34 -4.92 12.77
C THR A 174 7.90 -6.13 12.02
N PRO A 175 8.85 -6.87 12.61
CA PRO A 175 9.32 -8.13 12.04
C PRO A 175 8.17 -9.12 11.82
N ILE A 176 8.35 -10.01 10.85
CA ILE A 176 7.40 -11.07 10.53
C ILE A 176 8.16 -12.38 10.63
N ASP A 177 7.53 -13.39 11.22
CA ASP A 177 8.09 -14.72 11.26
C ASP A 177 8.20 -15.30 9.84
N THR A 178 9.41 -15.70 9.47
CA THR A 178 9.73 -16.40 8.23
C THR A 178 10.34 -17.78 8.53
N PRO A 179 9.58 -18.72 9.13
CA PRO A 179 10.12 -19.97 9.67
C PRO A 179 10.58 -20.99 8.60
N SER A 180 10.46 -20.65 7.31
CA SER A 180 10.90 -21.51 6.21
C SER A 180 11.98 -20.79 5.42
N ASP A 181 13.05 -21.49 5.11
CA ASP A 181 14.16 -21.00 4.28
C ASP A 181 14.02 -21.42 2.81
N ASN A 182 12.97 -22.18 2.46
CA ASN A 182 12.80 -22.76 1.13
C ASN A 182 11.31 -22.91 0.74
N SER A 183 11.03 -23.63 -0.34
CA SER A 183 9.65 -23.82 -0.86
C SER A 183 8.76 -24.70 0.02
N THR A 184 9.33 -25.37 1.01
CA THR A 184 8.60 -26.22 1.97
C THR A 184 7.74 -25.34 2.87
N SER A 185 6.48 -25.70 2.96
CA SER A 185 5.50 -25.03 3.78
C SER A 185 5.73 -25.32 5.26
N VAL A 186 5.97 -24.28 6.07
CA VAL A 186 6.13 -24.39 7.52
C VAL A 186 5.02 -23.59 8.22
N GLU A 187 4.37 -24.18 9.20
CA GLU A 187 3.32 -23.52 9.98
C GLU A 187 3.89 -22.40 10.86
N ILE A 188 3.20 -21.26 10.89
CA ILE A 188 3.49 -20.15 11.79
C ILE A 188 2.72 -20.36 13.09
N LYS A 189 3.47 -20.46 14.19
CA LYS A 189 2.90 -20.66 15.53
C LYS A 189 2.18 -19.42 16.06
N LYS A 190 2.71 -18.23 15.77
CA LYS A 190 2.15 -16.95 16.22
C LYS A 190 1.80 -16.08 15.01
N TRP A 191 0.50 -15.87 14.80
CA TRP A 191 0.05 -15.01 13.72
C TRP A 191 0.47 -13.56 14.00
N PRO A 192 0.89 -12.80 12.97
CA PRO A 192 1.14 -11.39 13.15
C PRO A 192 -0.17 -10.65 13.39
N ASP A 193 -0.14 -9.60 14.21
CA ASP A 193 -1.29 -8.76 14.57
C ASP A 193 -1.86 -7.94 13.40
N TRP A 194 -1.52 -8.25 12.16
CA TRP A 194 -2.01 -7.54 10.98
C TRP A 194 -2.51 -8.50 9.89
N ALA A 195 -2.49 -9.81 10.16
CA ALA A 195 -3.05 -10.83 9.30
C ALA A 195 -4.05 -11.71 10.05
N TRP A 196 -5.21 -11.96 9.44
CA TRP A 196 -6.24 -12.87 9.99
C TRP A 196 -7.00 -13.60 8.88
N GLY A 197 -7.73 -14.64 9.24
CA GLY A 197 -8.75 -15.22 8.35
C GLY A 197 -10.04 -14.39 8.37
N ALA A 198 -10.67 -14.25 7.21
CA ALA A 198 -12.05 -13.81 7.08
C ALA A 198 -12.87 -14.86 6.34
N ARG A 199 -14.14 -15.02 6.74
CA ARG A 199 -15.10 -15.94 6.10
C ARG A 199 -16.52 -15.41 6.22
N THR A 200 -17.42 -15.92 5.38
CA THR A 200 -18.86 -15.75 5.61
C THR A 200 -19.35 -16.81 6.62
N ASN A 201 -20.24 -16.42 7.53
CA ASN A 201 -20.83 -17.31 8.52
C ASN A 201 -21.63 -18.45 7.87
N GLY A 202 -21.65 -19.63 8.50
CA GLY A 202 -22.41 -20.80 8.01
C GLY A 202 -21.83 -21.51 6.78
N GLN A 203 -20.61 -21.19 6.35
CA GLN A 203 -20.00 -21.74 5.13
C GLN A 203 -19.03 -22.92 5.37
N ASN A 204 -18.94 -23.48 6.58
CA ASN A 204 -18.02 -24.61 6.91
C ASN A 204 -16.56 -24.41 6.46
N GLY A 205 -16.07 -23.16 6.45
CA GLY A 205 -14.71 -22.81 5.99
C GLY A 205 -14.58 -22.62 4.47
N ALA A 206 -15.63 -22.86 3.69
CA ALA A 206 -15.68 -22.46 2.29
C ALA A 206 -15.63 -20.93 2.17
N GLY A 207 -14.84 -20.43 1.22
CA GLY A 207 -14.65 -19.00 1.03
C GLY A 207 -13.72 -18.32 2.05
N THR A 208 -13.12 -19.06 3.00
CA THR A 208 -12.12 -18.44 3.91
C THR A 208 -10.91 -17.95 3.13
N ALA A 209 -10.50 -16.70 3.37
CA ALA A 209 -9.31 -16.09 2.79
C ALA A 209 -8.45 -15.43 3.88
N LEU A 210 -7.16 -15.29 3.61
CA LEU A 210 -6.29 -14.43 4.42
C LEU A 210 -6.64 -12.97 4.17
N THR A 211 -6.41 -12.18 5.21
CA THR A 211 -6.59 -10.74 5.23
C THR A 211 -5.29 -10.09 5.63
N THR A 212 -5.03 -8.89 5.12
CA THR A 212 -3.81 -8.13 5.38
C THR A 212 -4.16 -6.70 5.63
N ARG A 213 -3.82 -6.21 6.81
CA ARG A 213 -3.96 -4.80 7.11
C ARG A 213 -2.98 -3.98 6.29
N ILE A 214 -3.44 -2.85 5.74
CA ILE A 214 -2.60 -1.94 4.93
C ILE A 214 -2.54 -0.52 5.48
N SER A 215 -3.36 -0.22 6.50
CA SER A 215 -3.40 1.05 7.23
C SER A 215 -4.19 0.89 8.54
N PRO A 216 -4.32 1.95 9.38
CA PRO A 216 -5.13 1.89 10.60
C PRO A 216 -6.61 1.52 10.39
N ARG A 217 -7.17 1.64 9.19
CA ARG A 217 -8.59 1.36 8.94
C ARG A 217 -8.91 0.52 7.72
N HIS A 218 -7.90 0.08 6.96
CA HIS A 218 -8.13 -0.67 5.72
C HIS A 218 -7.41 -2.01 5.76
N VAL A 219 -8.12 -3.04 5.31
CA VAL A 219 -7.67 -4.43 5.22
C VAL A 219 -7.91 -4.92 3.80
N LEU A 220 -6.92 -5.58 3.20
CA LEU A 220 -7.05 -6.28 1.92
C LEU A 220 -7.35 -7.76 2.13
N THR A 221 -8.18 -8.31 1.27
CA THR A 221 -8.46 -9.74 1.20
C THR A 221 -8.98 -10.11 -0.20
N SER A 222 -9.36 -11.36 -0.42
CA SER A 222 -10.01 -11.79 -1.66
C SER A 222 -11.53 -11.63 -1.56
N SER A 223 -12.19 -11.26 -2.65
CA SER A 223 -13.65 -11.23 -2.75
C SER A 223 -14.29 -12.60 -2.51
N GLN A 224 -13.51 -13.67 -2.56
CA GLN A 224 -14.00 -15.01 -2.25
C GLN A 224 -14.60 -15.11 -0.85
N VAL A 225 -14.27 -14.19 0.07
CA VAL A 225 -14.87 -14.16 1.41
C VAL A 225 -16.37 -13.94 1.34
N VAL A 226 -16.84 -13.11 0.38
CA VAL A 226 -18.24 -12.71 0.23
C VAL A 226 -18.89 -13.23 -1.04
N MET A 227 -18.13 -13.72 -2.02
CA MET A 227 -18.63 -14.09 -3.34
C MET A 227 -18.16 -15.49 -3.79
N HIS A 228 -19.06 -16.20 -4.46
CA HIS A 228 -18.76 -17.46 -5.16
C HIS A 228 -18.13 -17.18 -6.54
N ASP A 229 -17.49 -18.19 -7.12
CA ASP A 229 -16.85 -18.05 -8.44
C ASP A 229 -17.89 -17.76 -9.54
N ASN A 230 -19.13 -18.25 -9.40
CA ASN A 230 -20.25 -17.94 -10.29
C ASN A 230 -20.87 -16.53 -10.09
N THR A 231 -20.18 -15.62 -9.40
CA THR A 231 -20.62 -14.23 -9.14
C THR A 231 -21.93 -14.10 -8.36
N THR A 232 -22.19 -15.02 -7.43
CA THR A 232 -23.27 -14.89 -6.44
C THR A 232 -22.72 -14.58 -5.06
N TRP A 233 -23.48 -13.87 -4.24
CA TRP A 233 -23.09 -13.63 -2.85
C TRP A 233 -23.11 -14.94 -2.05
N ARG A 234 -22.12 -15.15 -1.19
CA ARG A 234 -22.05 -16.37 -0.35
C ARG A 234 -23.14 -16.48 0.69
N TRP A 235 -23.69 -15.34 1.11
CA TRP A 235 -24.72 -15.31 2.12
C TRP A 235 -26.05 -15.89 1.63
N ASN A 236 -26.52 -15.46 0.46
CA ASN A 236 -27.88 -15.75 -0.02
C ASN A 236 -27.92 -16.33 -1.44
N SER A 237 -26.77 -16.58 -2.07
CA SER A 237 -26.66 -17.04 -3.46
C SER A 237 -27.30 -16.10 -4.50
N GLU A 238 -27.64 -14.87 -4.14
CA GLU A 238 -28.17 -13.91 -5.11
C GLU A 238 -27.09 -13.48 -6.09
N ARG A 239 -27.47 -13.39 -7.37
CA ARG A 239 -26.55 -13.05 -8.44
C ARG A 239 -26.20 -11.57 -8.42
N VAL A 240 -24.90 -11.28 -8.48
CA VAL A 240 -24.41 -9.92 -8.58
C VAL A 240 -24.65 -9.38 -9.99
N LYS A 241 -25.37 -8.27 -10.08
CA LYS A 241 -25.64 -7.61 -11.37
C LYS A 241 -24.32 -7.13 -11.98
N LYS A 242 -24.19 -7.28 -13.31
CA LYS A 242 -23.09 -6.67 -14.06
C LYS A 242 -23.11 -5.16 -13.83
N CYS A 243 -21.93 -4.55 -13.78
CA CYS A 243 -21.81 -3.12 -13.55
C CYS A 243 -22.46 -2.32 -14.66
N LYS A 244 -23.08 -1.19 -14.28
CA LYS A 244 -23.42 -0.13 -15.23
C LYS A 244 -22.12 0.50 -15.75
N THR A 245 -22.13 0.98 -16.99
CA THR A 245 -21.02 1.68 -17.62
C THR A 245 -20.45 2.78 -16.72
N GLY A 246 -19.12 2.83 -16.58
CA GLY A 246 -18.41 3.88 -15.84
C GLY A 246 -18.05 3.56 -14.39
N ARG A 247 -18.60 2.51 -13.77
CA ARG A 247 -18.11 2.02 -12.47
C ARG A 247 -17.05 0.95 -12.66
N VAL A 248 -15.98 1.04 -11.87
CA VAL A 248 -14.84 0.11 -11.88
C VAL A 248 -14.93 -0.88 -10.73
N ASN A 249 -15.29 -0.38 -9.54
CA ASN A 249 -15.35 -1.12 -8.29
C ASN A 249 -16.79 -1.48 -7.90
N LEU A 250 -16.95 -2.55 -7.10
CA LEU A 250 -18.23 -3.04 -6.62
C LEU A 250 -18.32 -2.91 -5.09
N ASN A 251 -19.30 -2.15 -4.60
CA ASN A 251 -19.62 -2.11 -3.18
C ASN A 251 -20.31 -3.40 -2.74
N VAL A 252 -19.86 -3.96 -1.61
CA VAL A 252 -20.51 -5.12 -0.99
C VAL A 252 -21.72 -4.65 -0.19
N PRO A 253 -22.93 -5.20 -0.41
CA PRO A 253 -24.13 -4.83 0.32
C PRO A 253 -24.01 -5.08 1.83
N ARG A 254 -24.73 -4.28 2.62
CA ARG A 254 -24.62 -4.32 4.09
C ARG A 254 -25.06 -5.67 4.65
N GLU A 255 -26.11 -6.24 4.10
CA GLU A 255 -26.65 -7.56 4.45
C GLU A 255 -25.66 -8.70 4.23
N VAL A 256 -24.71 -8.55 3.30
CA VAL A 256 -23.61 -9.51 3.08
C VAL A 256 -22.50 -9.28 4.10
N LEU A 257 -22.17 -8.01 4.39
CA LEU A 257 -21.13 -7.65 5.37
C LEU A 257 -21.48 -8.07 6.79
N ASP A 258 -22.75 -7.96 7.18
CA ASP A 258 -23.20 -8.35 8.52
C ASP A 258 -23.11 -9.88 8.76
N LYS A 259 -22.75 -10.65 7.73
CA LYS A 259 -22.54 -12.10 7.79
C LYS A 259 -21.07 -12.49 7.73
N LEU A 260 -20.17 -11.51 7.66
CA LEU A 260 -18.75 -11.74 7.77
C LEU A 260 -18.35 -12.08 9.20
N VAL A 261 -17.56 -13.14 9.33
CA VAL A 261 -16.83 -13.48 10.54
C VAL A 261 -15.40 -12.98 10.34
N PHE A 262 -15.05 -11.93 11.07
CA PHE A 262 -13.75 -11.27 11.03
C PHE A 262 -13.45 -10.65 12.40
N LYS A 263 -12.17 -10.44 12.72
CA LYS A 263 -11.70 -9.90 14.01
C LYS A 263 -12.33 -8.53 14.34
N TYR A 264 -12.63 -7.73 13.33
CA TYR A 264 -13.13 -6.37 13.48
C TYR A 264 -14.50 -6.16 12.86
N LEU A 265 -15.22 -5.18 13.39
CA LEU A 265 -16.45 -4.70 12.75
C LEU A 265 -16.11 -3.92 11.48
N ILE A 266 -16.77 -4.29 10.39
CA ILE A 266 -16.58 -3.67 9.07
C ILE A 266 -17.67 -2.59 8.84
N SER A 267 -17.24 -1.38 8.46
CA SER A 267 -18.13 -0.29 8.06
C SER A 267 -18.58 -0.46 6.61
N ARG A 268 -17.64 -0.78 5.72
CA ARG A 268 -17.81 -0.87 4.26
C ARG A 268 -16.83 -1.91 3.69
N ALA A 269 -17.19 -2.55 2.57
CA ALA A 269 -16.21 -3.25 1.75
C ALA A 269 -16.44 -2.99 0.26
N VAL A 270 -15.35 -3.04 -0.50
CA VAL A 270 -15.32 -2.73 -1.92
C VAL A 270 -14.46 -3.76 -2.65
N ILE A 271 -14.98 -4.38 -3.69
CA ILE A 271 -14.25 -5.28 -4.59
C ILE A 271 -13.68 -4.44 -5.73
N LEU A 272 -12.36 -4.42 -5.84
CA LEU A 272 -11.61 -3.63 -6.80
C LEU A 272 -11.71 -4.21 -8.20
N ASP A 273 -11.85 -3.32 -9.20
CA ASP A 273 -11.83 -3.63 -10.63
C ASP A 273 -12.80 -4.74 -11.07
N TYR A 274 -13.83 -5.05 -10.25
CA TYR A 274 -14.84 -6.08 -10.52
C TYR A 274 -15.45 -5.93 -11.93
N CYS A 275 -15.70 -4.69 -12.34
CA CYS A 275 -16.35 -4.38 -13.60
C CYS A 275 -15.43 -4.48 -14.82
N LYS A 276 -14.10 -4.45 -14.61
CA LYS A 276 -13.08 -4.59 -15.66
C LYS A 276 -12.58 -6.02 -15.82
N MET A 277 -12.83 -6.88 -14.82
CA MET A 277 -12.38 -8.25 -14.82
C MET A 277 -13.25 -9.10 -15.75
N ASP A 278 -12.62 -9.78 -16.70
CA ASP A 278 -13.33 -10.74 -17.55
C ASP A 278 -13.65 -12.02 -16.76
N GLU A 279 -14.62 -12.79 -17.26
CA GLU A 279 -15.12 -14.00 -16.59
C GLU A 279 -14.05 -15.08 -16.41
N ARG A 280 -13.11 -15.21 -17.36
CA ARG A 280 -12.02 -16.19 -17.25
C ARG A 280 -11.06 -15.80 -16.14
N MET A 281 -10.69 -14.52 -16.07
CA MET A 281 -9.85 -13.99 -15.00
C MET A 281 -10.55 -14.10 -13.64
N TRP A 282 -11.85 -13.79 -13.58
CA TRP A 282 -12.65 -13.89 -12.37
C TRP A 282 -12.66 -15.32 -11.81
N ASN A 283 -12.95 -16.31 -12.66
CA ASN A 283 -13.00 -17.72 -12.24
C ASN A 283 -11.64 -18.20 -11.70
N ALA A 284 -10.54 -17.74 -12.29
CA ALA A 284 -9.20 -18.11 -11.85
C ALA A 284 -8.80 -17.43 -10.53
N THR A 285 -9.07 -16.12 -10.40
CA THR A 285 -8.41 -15.27 -9.40
C THR A 285 -9.35 -14.68 -8.34
N GLN A 286 -10.60 -14.46 -8.70
CA GLN A 286 -11.52 -13.55 -8.00
C GLN A 286 -10.92 -12.16 -7.73
N GLY A 287 -11.76 -11.21 -7.31
CA GLY A 287 -11.33 -9.83 -7.09
C GLY A 287 -10.53 -9.64 -5.81
N VAL A 288 -9.73 -8.59 -5.76
CA VAL A 288 -9.22 -8.04 -4.49
C VAL A 288 -10.32 -7.23 -3.83
N MET A 289 -10.51 -7.41 -2.53
CA MET A 289 -11.50 -6.69 -1.73
C MET A 289 -10.80 -5.88 -0.65
N ILE A 290 -11.19 -4.60 -0.53
CA ILE A 290 -10.87 -3.76 0.61
C ILE A 290 -12.01 -3.88 1.62
N MET A 291 -11.67 -4.12 2.88
CA MET A 291 -12.57 -3.97 4.01
C MET A 291 -12.14 -2.75 4.83
N GLU A 292 -13.10 -1.91 5.16
CA GLU A 292 -12.91 -0.73 5.98
C GLU A 292 -13.41 -0.99 7.39
N LEU A 293 -12.58 -0.70 8.38
CA LEU A 293 -12.89 -0.92 9.79
C LEU A 293 -13.80 0.19 10.32
N LYS A 294 -14.75 -0.17 11.19
CA LYS A 294 -15.61 0.81 11.88
C LYS A 294 -14.83 1.69 12.86
N LYS A 295 -13.69 1.20 13.36
CA LYS A 295 -12.76 1.90 14.23
C LYS A 295 -11.34 1.64 13.78
N ASP A 296 -10.50 2.67 13.85
CA ASP A 296 -9.06 2.51 13.67
C ASP A 296 -8.53 1.54 14.75
N ALA A 297 -7.66 0.62 14.35
CA ALA A 297 -6.89 -0.20 15.28
C ALA A 297 -5.43 0.27 15.34
N ASN A 298 -4.70 -0.09 16.39
CA ASN A 298 -3.34 0.40 16.64
C ASN A 298 -2.23 -0.59 16.25
N GLU A 299 -2.56 -1.68 15.56
CA GLU A 299 -1.56 -2.68 15.17
C GLU A 299 -0.74 -2.22 13.97
N SER A 300 0.42 -2.85 13.78
CA SER A 300 1.29 -2.57 12.64
C SER A 300 0.68 -3.03 11.32
N PHE A 301 1.35 -2.71 10.22
CA PHE A 301 0.97 -3.13 8.88
C PHE A 301 2.19 -3.01 7.96
N PRO A 302 2.31 -3.85 6.92
CA PRO A 302 3.39 -3.74 5.95
C PRO A 302 3.29 -2.45 5.12
N CYS A 303 4.42 -2.08 4.53
CA CYS A 303 4.43 -1.11 3.43
C CYS A 303 3.76 -1.73 2.19
N LEU A 304 3.39 -0.91 1.22
CA LEU A 304 2.83 -1.40 -0.05
C LEU A 304 3.91 -1.26 -1.11
N ALA A 305 3.96 -2.19 -2.06
CA ALA A 305 4.76 -2.02 -3.26
C ALA A 305 4.06 -1.08 -4.24
N ASP A 306 4.86 -0.45 -5.10
CA ASP A 306 4.45 0.62 -6.00
C ASP A 306 5.09 0.46 -7.38
N ASN A 307 4.80 1.40 -8.27
CA ASN A 307 5.33 1.32 -9.63
C ASN A 307 6.86 1.51 -9.67
N SER A 308 7.49 2.14 -8.67
CA SER A 308 8.95 2.26 -8.64
C SER A 308 9.65 0.92 -8.36
N THR A 309 8.96 -0.04 -7.76
CA THR A 309 9.47 -1.38 -7.44
C THR A 309 9.14 -2.45 -8.49
N ASP A 310 8.35 -2.13 -9.53
CA ASP A 310 7.93 -3.12 -10.55
C ASP A 310 9.10 -3.78 -11.31
N GLY A 311 10.21 -3.06 -11.51
CA GLY A 311 11.42 -3.59 -12.14
C GLY A 311 12.21 -4.57 -11.28
N VAL A 312 11.92 -4.66 -9.98
CA VAL A 312 12.59 -5.56 -9.02
C VAL A 312 11.93 -6.94 -9.00
N TYR A 313 10.62 -7.00 -9.20
CA TYR A 313 9.82 -8.23 -9.09
C TYR A 313 9.74 -8.98 -10.42
N THR A 314 10.88 -9.52 -10.85
CA THR A 314 11.03 -10.30 -12.09
C THR A 314 11.28 -11.78 -11.82
N LYS A 315 11.21 -12.60 -12.88
CA LYS A 315 11.50 -14.05 -12.83
C LYS A 315 12.80 -14.33 -12.08
N GLY A 316 12.74 -15.30 -11.16
CA GLY A 316 13.86 -15.72 -10.31
C GLY A 316 13.91 -15.01 -8.96
N LYS A 317 13.28 -13.82 -8.81
CA LYS A 317 13.18 -13.14 -7.51
C LYS A 317 12.43 -14.03 -6.52
N GLU A 318 13.05 -14.24 -5.37
CA GLU A 318 12.49 -14.98 -4.26
C GLU A 318 11.68 -14.05 -3.34
N LEU A 319 10.54 -14.54 -2.87
CA LEU A 319 9.58 -13.79 -2.05
C LEU A 319 9.06 -14.69 -0.93
N ASP A 320 8.70 -14.06 0.20
CA ASP A 320 8.07 -14.72 1.33
C ASP A 320 6.56 -14.84 1.09
N VAL A 321 6.03 -16.06 1.15
CA VAL A 321 4.66 -16.37 0.74
C VAL A 321 3.90 -17.00 1.91
N TYR A 322 2.75 -16.39 2.23
CA TYR A 322 1.87 -16.77 3.31
C TYR A 322 0.56 -17.32 2.75
N SER A 323 0.08 -18.43 3.29
CA SER A 323 -1.13 -19.12 2.82
C SER A 323 -1.88 -19.78 3.97
N LEU A 324 -3.19 -19.96 3.84
CA LEU A 324 -3.95 -20.80 4.77
C LEU A 324 -3.77 -22.28 4.44
N TYR A 325 -3.64 -23.10 5.47
CA TYR A 325 -3.53 -24.55 5.36
C TYR A 325 -4.42 -25.26 6.39
N GLY A 326 -4.64 -26.55 6.16
CA GLY A 326 -5.35 -27.45 7.07
C GLY A 326 -6.87 -27.53 6.83
N LYS A 327 -7.51 -28.50 7.49
CA LYS A 327 -8.89 -28.96 7.25
C LYS A 327 -9.99 -27.88 7.43
N TYR A 328 -9.66 -26.70 7.93
CA TYR A 328 -10.58 -25.56 8.03
C TYR A 328 -9.89 -24.23 7.74
N LYS A 329 -8.71 -24.26 7.09
CA LYS A 329 -7.90 -23.07 6.81
C LYS A 329 -7.60 -22.26 8.08
N LYS A 330 -7.30 -22.97 9.17
CA LYS A 330 -7.05 -22.41 10.51
C LYS A 330 -5.58 -22.07 10.75
N ASN A 331 -4.67 -22.67 9.99
CA ASN A 331 -3.24 -22.49 10.18
C ASN A 331 -2.71 -21.61 9.06
N MET A 332 -1.83 -20.67 9.40
CA MET A 332 -1.11 -19.88 8.41
C MET A 332 0.26 -20.50 8.23
N ASN A 333 0.63 -20.74 6.99
CA ASN A 333 1.92 -21.32 6.65
C ASN A 333 2.75 -20.34 5.84
N HIS A 334 4.06 -20.44 6.00
CA HIS A 334 5.08 -19.67 5.32
C HIS A 334 5.98 -20.56 4.46
N ARG A 335 6.47 -20.00 3.36
CA ARG A 335 7.46 -20.59 2.46
C ARG A 335 8.12 -19.50 1.60
N LYS A 336 9.32 -19.77 1.12
CA LYS A 336 10.02 -18.95 0.12
C LYS A 336 9.80 -19.49 -1.27
N LEU A 337 9.31 -18.65 -2.19
CA LEU A 337 9.07 -19.03 -3.58
C LEU A 337 9.70 -18.06 -4.56
N LYS A 338 10.22 -18.61 -5.66
CA LYS A 338 10.75 -17.84 -6.78
C LYS A 338 9.67 -17.54 -7.81
N LEU A 339 9.68 -16.31 -8.32
CA LEU A 339 8.86 -15.93 -9.46
C LEU A 339 9.27 -16.75 -10.69
N THR A 340 8.28 -17.23 -11.42
CA THR A 340 8.47 -18.11 -12.59
C THR A 340 8.23 -17.41 -13.92
N GLY A 341 7.61 -16.23 -13.91
CA GLY A 341 7.35 -15.42 -15.09
C GLY A 341 7.13 -13.95 -14.77
N ASP A 342 7.22 -13.14 -15.81
CA ASP A 342 7.06 -11.69 -15.75
C ASP A 342 5.68 -11.31 -16.29
N HIS A 343 4.88 -10.62 -15.48
CA HIS A 343 3.57 -10.14 -15.89
C HIS A 343 3.26 -8.82 -15.18
N THR A 344 2.70 -7.85 -15.89
CA THR A 344 2.51 -6.48 -15.35
C THR A 344 1.47 -6.40 -14.23
N LYS A 345 0.46 -7.28 -14.24
CA LYS A 345 -0.62 -7.30 -13.23
C LYS A 345 -0.49 -8.40 -12.17
N PHE A 346 0.36 -9.40 -12.42
CA PHE A 346 0.38 -10.63 -11.63
C PHE A 346 1.81 -11.03 -11.28
N LEU A 347 1.95 -11.68 -10.13
CA LEU A 347 3.11 -12.47 -9.77
C LEU A 347 2.77 -13.93 -10.04
N ILE A 348 3.68 -14.65 -10.70
CA ILE A 348 3.43 -16.04 -11.14
C ILE A 348 4.43 -16.97 -10.45
N PHE A 349 3.91 -17.95 -9.73
CA PHE A 349 4.69 -18.97 -9.01
C PHE A 349 4.41 -20.36 -9.56
N ASN A 350 5.30 -21.31 -9.29
CA ASN A 350 4.90 -22.72 -9.33
C ASN A 350 3.76 -22.94 -8.35
N ARG A 351 2.86 -23.88 -8.64
CA ARG A 351 1.70 -24.15 -7.77
C ARG A 351 2.16 -24.44 -6.36
N TYR A 352 1.63 -23.68 -5.40
CA TYR A 352 1.96 -23.84 -3.98
C TYR A 352 0.73 -23.97 -3.09
N HIS A 353 -0.47 -23.74 -3.62
CA HIS A 353 -1.69 -23.80 -2.83
C HIS A 353 -2.79 -24.55 -3.58
N GLU A 354 -3.73 -25.09 -2.82
CA GLU A 354 -4.94 -25.69 -3.38
C GLU A 354 -5.89 -24.60 -3.89
N ASP A 355 -6.84 -25.01 -4.72
CA ASP A 355 -7.84 -24.10 -5.25
C ASP A 355 -8.68 -23.50 -4.09
N GLY A 356 -8.92 -22.19 -4.15
CA GLY A 356 -9.61 -21.45 -3.09
C GLY A 356 -8.76 -21.05 -1.87
N GLN A 357 -7.45 -21.30 -1.87
CA GLN A 357 -6.52 -20.67 -0.91
C GLN A 357 -6.08 -19.30 -1.44
N ARG A 358 -6.95 -18.28 -1.29
CA ARG A 358 -6.74 -16.90 -1.76
C ARG A 358 -6.52 -15.93 -0.59
N GLY A 359 -6.11 -14.70 -0.90
CA GLY A 359 -5.87 -13.61 0.05
C GLY A 359 -4.52 -13.69 0.79
N GLY A 360 -3.70 -14.70 0.48
CA GLY A 360 -2.40 -14.89 1.12
C GLY A 360 -1.40 -13.78 0.79
N GLN A 361 -0.58 -13.39 1.75
CA GLN A 361 0.39 -12.31 1.57
C GLN A 361 1.60 -12.78 0.78
N ILE A 362 2.03 -11.95 -0.17
CA ILE A 362 3.34 -12.06 -0.80
C ILE A 362 4.16 -10.87 -0.34
N MET A 363 5.27 -11.15 0.35
CA MET A 363 6.05 -10.17 1.08
C MET A 363 7.49 -10.12 0.57
N ASP A 364 8.11 -8.95 0.69
CA ASP A 364 9.56 -8.75 0.54
C ASP A 364 10.05 -7.84 1.67
N ASN A 365 11.32 -7.97 2.04
CA ASN A 365 11.96 -7.09 3.01
C ASN A 365 12.82 -6.06 2.26
N VAL A 366 12.25 -4.88 2.04
CA VAL A 366 12.88 -3.80 1.29
C VAL A 366 13.47 -2.80 2.29
N ASN A 367 14.80 -2.72 2.34
CA ASN A 367 15.53 -1.80 3.23
C ASN A 367 15.13 -1.93 4.72
N GLY A 368 14.97 -3.17 5.21
CA GLY A 368 14.55 -3.44 6.59
C GLY A 368 13.07 -3.21 6.85
N ARG A 369 12.25 -2.97 5.81
CA ARG A 369 10.81 -2.75 5.93
C ARG A 369 10.04 -3.82 5.17
N TRP A 370 9.17 -4.53 5.89
CA TRP A 370 8.28 -5.51 5.30
C TRP A 370 7.27 -4.85 4.38
N THR A 371 7.25 -5.28 3.13
CA THR A 371 6.48 -4.69 2.04
C THR A 371 5.60 -5.76 1.41
N LEU A 372 4.29 -5.48 1.31
CA LEU A 372 3.32 -6.30 0.62
C LEU A 372 3.46 -6.06 -0.88
N VAL A 373 3.98 -7.06 -1.59
CA VAL A 373 4.24 -6.99 -3.04
C VAL A 373 3.12 -7.61 -3.85
N GLY A 374 2.37 -8.54 -3.25
CA GLY A 374 1.21 -9.15 -3.89
C GLY A 374 0.22 -9.77 -2.92
N LEU A 375 -0.96 -10.09 -3.47
CA LEU A 375 -2.04 -10.77 -2.77
C LEU A 375 -2.45 -12.02 -3.55
N GLY A 376 -2.28 -13.19 -2.94
CA GLY A 376 -2.58 -14.49 -3.53
C GLY A 376 -4.01 -14.56 -4.05
N ALA A 377 -4.18 -14.99 -5.30
CA ALA A 377 -5.44 -14.87 -6.01
C ALA A 377 -5.99 -16.22 -6.45
N GLY A 378 -5.16 -17.17 -6.86
CA GLY A 378 -5.65 -18.43 -7.40
C GLY A 378 -4.62 -19.05 -8.30
N GLY A 379 -5.04 -19.87 -9.25
CA GLY A 379 -4.09 -20.56 -10.12
C GLY A 379 -4.73 -21.53 -11.09
N THR A 380 -3.87 -22.19 -11.84
CA THR A 380 -4.18 -23.39 -12.63
C THR A 380 -3.65 -24.62 -11.89
N SER A 381 -3.80 -25.79 -12.50
CA SER A 381 -3.21 -27.04 -12.00
C SER A 381 -1.68 -26.98 -11.84
N GLU A 382 -1.00 -26.06 -12.54
CA GLU A 382 0.47 -25.98 -12.59
C GLU A 382 1.05 -24.70 -11.98
N LYS A 383 0.26 -23.62 -11.95
CA LYS A 383 0.75 -22.28 -11.56
C LYS A 383 -0.17 -21.64 -10.53
N SER A 384 0.44 -20.93 -9.60
CA SER A 384 -0.26 -20.03 -8.68
C SER A 384 0.00 -18.58 -9.10
N VAL A 385 -1.01 -17.74 -8.94
CA VAL A 385 -0.97 -16.31 -9.27
C VAL A 385 -1.35 -15.46 -8.07
N ALA A 386 -0.70 -14.31 -7.95
CA ALA A 386 -1.06 -13.26 -7.00
C ALA A 386 -1.21 -11.93 -7.74
N PHE A 387 -2.15 -11.09 -7.31
CA PHE A 387 -2.25 -9.72 -7.80
C PHE A 387 -1.01 -8.94 -7.36
N ARG A 388 -0.40 -8.17 -8.26
CA ARG A 388 0.61 -7.18 -7.87
C ARG A 388 -0.05 -6.01 -7.17
N ILE A 389 0.51 -5.58 -6.03
CA ILE A 389 -0.02 -4.41 -5.30
C ILE A 389 0.19 -3.12 -6.10
N SER A 390 1.33 -2.97 -6.78
CA SER A 390 1.63 -1.85 -7.68
C SER A 390 0.55 -1.67 -8.75
N ALA A 391 0.12 -2.76 -9.39
CA ALA A 391 -0.94 -2.76 -10.39
C ALA A 391 -2.33 -2.37 -9.85
N LEU A 392 -2.53 -2.39 -8.54
CA LEU A 392 -3.78 -1.98 -7.87
C LEU A 392 -3.69 -0.58 -7.26
N GLN A 393 -2.55 0.11 -7.39
CA GLN A 393 -2.26 1.34 -6.67
C GLN A 393 -3.28 2.46 -6.92
N GLU A 394 -3.76 2.60 -8.16
CA GLU A 394 -4.80 3.59 -8.51
C GLU A 394 -6.12 3.30 -7.78
N SER A 395 -6.63 2.07 -7.90
CA SER A 395 -7.86 1.61 -7.23
C SER A 395 -7.73 1.67 -5.70
N LEU A 396 -6.57 1.30 -5.14
CA LEU A 396 -6.28 1.40 -3.72
C LEU A 396 -6.25 2.85 -3.24
N CYS A 397 -5.55 3.72 -3.97
CA CYS A 397 -5.51 5.15 -3.70
C CYS A 397 -6.92 5.75 -3.71
N GLU A 398 -7.72 5.42 -4.73
CA GLU A 398 -9.08 5.91 -4.86
C GLU A 398 -9.91 5.48 -3.66
N GLU A 399 -9.89 4.20 -3.28
CA GLU A 399 -10.82 3.69 -2.27
C GLU A 399 -10.39 3.95 -0.82
N THR A 400 -9.07 4.07 -0.58
CA THR A 400 -8.49 4.12 0.78
C THR A 400 -7.69 5.37 1.09
N GLY A 401 -7.30 6.16 0.08
CA GLY A 401 -6.37 7.29 0.27
C GLY A 401 -4.90 6.88 0.49
N THR A 402 -4.54 5.59 0.36
CA THR A 402 -3.14 5.14 0.47
C THR A 402 -2.36 5.43 -0.82
N THR A 403 -1.90 6.66 -0.98
CA THR A 403 -1.02 7.07 -2.09
C THR A 403 0.46 6.96 -1.71
N GLU A 404 1.34 6.79 -2.69
CA GLU A 404 2.79 6.86 -2.48
C GLU A 404 3.40 8.22 -2.81
N LEU A 405 2.61 9.29 -2.75
CA LEU A 405 3.17 10.62 -2.85
C LEU A 405 3.93 10.92 -1.56
N ILE A 406 5.17 10.42 -1.44
CA ILE A 406 6.18 11.05 -0.62
C ILE A 406 6.36 12.43 -1.24
N PRO A 407 6.01 13.53 -0.54
CA PRO A 407 6.24 14.87 -1.06
C PRO A 407 7.72 14.97 -1.41
N LYS A 408 8.01 15.31 -2.67
CA LYS A 408 9.37 15.43 -3.22
C LYS A 408 10.28 16.32 -2.36
N GLU A 409 9.68 17.23 -1.58
CA GLU A 409 10.36 18.10 -0.61
C GLU A 409 11.03 17.35 0.55
N LEU A 410 10.47 16.25 1.06
CA LEU A 410 11.05 15.50 2.19
C LEU A 410 12.32 14.71 1.82
N SER A 411 12.60 14.52 0.53
CA SER A 411 13.79 13.79 0.06
C SER A 411 15.06 14.67 -0.05
N THR A 412 14.99 15.96 0.27
CA THR A 412 16.12 16.91 0.07
C THR A 412 16.94 17.25 1.31
N THR A 413 16.65 16.68 2.47
CA THR A 413 17.42 16.96 3.71
C THR A 413 18.46 15.88 4.06
N SER A 414 19.02 15.20 3.05
CA SER A 414 20.15 14.29 3.27
C SER A 414 21.48 15.05 3.29
N SER A 415 22.03 15.17 4.50
CA SER A 415 23.46 15.17 4.82
C SER A 415 24.38 16.15 4.07
N LYS A 416 24.49 17.37 4.61
CA LYS A 416 25.79 18.05 4.64
C LYS A 416 26.37 17.91 6.04
N THR A 417 26.94 16.73 6.33
CA THR A 417 27.91 16.60 7.42
C THR A 417 29.21 17.26 6.94
N PRO A 418 29.81 18.20 7.69
CA PRO A 418 31.11 18.76 7.35
C PRO A 418 32.15 17.65 7.35
N GLU A 419 32.84 17.48 6.22
CA GLU A 419 33.93 16.53 6.05
C GLU A 419 35.07 16.91 7.01
N ALA A 420 35.37 16.03 7.97
CA ALA A 420 36.49 16.20 8.88
C ALA A 420 37.82 16.06 8.10
N PRO A 421 38.82 16.91 8.37
CA PRO A 421 40.09 16.88 7.64
C PRO A 421 40.81 15.55 7.84
N SER A 422 41.32 14.99 6.74
CA SER A 422 42.03 13.72 6.71
C SER A 422 43.29 13.76 7.61
N PRO A 423 43.60 12.68 8.35
CA PRO A 423 44.82 12.60 9.14
C PRO A 423 46.07 12.51 8.24
N PRO A 424 47.22 13.03 8.71
CA PRO A 424 48.46 13.07 7.94
C PRO A 424 49.03 11.65 7.69
N PRO A 425 49.82 11.47 6.60
CA PRO A 425 50.36 10.18 6.22
C PRO A 425 51.41 9.68 7.21
N THR A 426 51.25 8.44 7.65
CA THR A 426 52.21 7.69 8.49
C THR A 426 53.50 7.40 7.71
N PRO A 427 54.70 7.59 8.30
CA PRO A 427 55.97 7.30 7.64
C PRO A 427 56.21 5.79 7.46
N PRO A 428 57.09 5.39 6.53
CA PRO A 428 57.32 3.99 6.17
C PRO A 428 58.10 3.25 7.26
N LEU A 429 57.64 2.05 7.63
CA LEU A 429 58.36 1.15 8.54
C LEU A 429 59.59 0.53 7.85
N GLU A 430 60.71 0.55 8.55
CA GLU A 430 61.93 -0.21 8.22
C GLU A 430 61.73 -1.72 8.42
N PRO A 431 62.45 -2.57 7.64
CA PRO A 431 62.35 -4.02 7.75
C PRO A 431 63.23 -4.55 8.88
N SER A 432 62.63 -4.92 10.02
CA SER A 432 63.32 -5.70 11.05
C SER A 432 63.36 -7.18 10.68
N THR A 433 64.56 -7.75 10.73
CA THR A 433 64.88 -9.14 10.40
C THR A 433 64.98 -9.91 11.71
N GLU A 434 63.88 -10.45 12.21
CA GLU A 434 63.93 -11.37 13.35
C GLU A 434 62.91 -12.49 13.17
N ALA A 435 63.40 -13.73 13.27
CA ALA A 435 62.63 -14.95 13.03
C ALA A 435 61.67 -15.25 14.18
N PRO A 436 60.45 -15.73 13.92
CA PRO A 436 59.48 -16.00 14.98
C PRO A 436 59.81 -17.30 15.74
N PRO A 437 59.63 -17.34 17.07
CA PRO A 437 59.72 -18.56 17.87
C PRO A 437 58.49 -19.49 17.65
N PRO A 438 58.60 -20.78 17.97
CA PRO A 438 57.58 -21.78 17.66
C PRO A 438 56.27 -21.58 18.46
N PRO A 439 55.12 -22.05 17.93
CA PRO A 439 53.81 -21.75 18.48
C PRO A 439 53.55 -22.53 19.77
N ALA A 440 53.23 -21.81 20.84
CA ALA A 440 52.69 -22.37 22.07
C ALA A 440 51.17 -22.61 21.95
N SER A 441 50.73 -23.70 22.56
CA SER A 441 49.34 -24.21 22.62
C SER A 441 48.34 -23.17 23.13
N PRO A 442 47.08 -23.17 22.64
CA PRO A 442 46.09 -22.17 23.03
C PRO A 442 45.59 -22.42 24.46
N ALA A 443 45.98 -21.53 25.37
CA ALA A 443 45.39 -21.39 26.69
C ALA A 443 43.95 -20.87 26.56
N ARG A 444 43.04 -21.51 27.30
CA ARG A 444 41.63 -21.15 27.46
C ARG A 444 41.50 -19.67 27.81
N ARG A 445 40.81 -18.93 26.94
CA ARG A 445 40.30 -17.59 27.23
C ARG A 445 39.09 -17.76 28.13
N GLY A 446 39.21 -17.34 29.39
CA GLY A 446 38.06 -17.08 30.24
C GLY A 446 37.32 -15.88 29.67
N GLU A 447 36.06 -16.08 29.32
CA GLU A 447 35.11 -15.00 29.07
C GLU A 447 34.58 -14.59 30.45
N ASP A 448 35.16 -13.53 31.00
CA ASP A 448 34.53 -12.79 32.08
C ASP A 448 33.40 -11.97 31.43
N GLU A 449 32.20 -12.55 31.40
CA GLU A 449 30.95 -11.84 31.20
C GLU A 449 30.72 -10.93 32.41
N GLU A 450 31.22 -9.70 32.35
CA GLU A 450 30.64 -8.62 33.16
C GLU A 450 29.21 -8.39 32.65
N ALA A 451 28.26 -9.05 33.32
CA ALA A 451 26.84 -8.81 33.16
C ALA A 451 26.57 -7.33 33.45
N ASP A 452 26.28 -6.58 32.40
CA ASP A 452 25.98 -5.16 32.43
C ASP A 452 24.76 -4.94 33.35
N GLU A 453 24.99 -4.47 34.58
CA GLU A 453 23.96 -4.31 35.62
C GLU A 453 22.78 -3.44 35.14
N ASP A 454 23.05 -2.55 34.17
CA ASP A 454 22.04 -1.68 33.56
C ASP A 454 21.06 -2.46 32.66
N TYR A 455 21.51 -3.57 32.05
CA TYR A 455 20.66 -4.45 31.25
C TYR A 455 19.71 -5.29 32.12
N GLU A 456 20.22 -5.82 33.24
CA GLU A 456 19.39 -6.52 34.22
C GLU A 456 18.34 -5.59 34.86
N MET A 457 18.72 -4.34 35.15
CA MET A 457 17.78 -3.35 35.67
C MET A 457 16.71 -2.94 34.64
N TYR A 458 17.07 -2.86 33.36
CA TYR A 458 16.13 -2.65 32.26
C TYR A 458 15.13 -3.80 32.11
N LEU A 459 15.60 -5.06 32.16
CA LEU A 459 14.73 -6.24 32.11
C LEU A 459 13.76 -6.29 33.30
N LYS A 460 14.23 -5.95 34.50
CA LYS A 460 13.39 -5.89 35.70
C LYS A 460 12.30 -4.81 35.60
N ARG A 461 12.65 -3.60 35.14
CA ARG A 461 11.70 -2.49 34.96
C ARG A 461 10.67 -2.77 33.85
N LYS A 462 11.06 -3.51 32.81
CA LYS A 462 10.15 -3.96 31.76
C LYS A 462 9.17 -5.02 32.28
N LYS A 463 9.64 -5.99 33.07
CA LYS A 463 8.81 -7.04 33.66
C LYS A 463 7.78 -6.48 34.65
N GLU A 464 8.18 -5.57 35.53
CA GLU A 464 7.26 -4.90 36.48
C GLU A 464 6.18 -4.09 35.75
N LYS A 465 6.52 -3.47 34.62
CA LYS A 465 5.56 -2.69 33.82
C LYS A 465 4.54 -3.58 33.08
N GLU A 466 4.98 -4.72 32.54
CA GLU A 466 4.09 -5.71 31.91
C GLU A 466 3.18 -6.40 32.96
N GLU A 467 3.68 -6.65 34.17
CA GLU A 467 2.89 -7.22 35.26
C GLU A 467 1.85 -6.22 35.80
N ALA A 468 2.19 -4.94 35.93
CA ALA A 468 1.24 -3.89 36.31
C ALA A 468 0.14 -3.66 35.26
N GLU A 469 0.44 -3.75 33.97
CA GLU A 469 -0.56 -3.65 32.89
C GLU A 469 -1.51 -4.87 32.82
N MET A 470 -1.09 -6.03 33.36
CA MET A 470 -1.94 -7.24 33.40
C MET A 470 -3.02 -7.13 34.48
N TYR A 471 -2.71 -6.54 35.64
CA TYR A 471 -3.64 -6.46 36.79
C TYR A 471 -4.65 -5.30 36.72
N GLU A 472 -4.42 -4.25 35.92
CA GLU A 472 -5.39 -3.13 35.80
C GLU A 472 -6.48 -3.33 34.73
N ASN A 473 -6.46 -4.44 33.98
CA ASN A 473 -7.48 -4.74 32.94
C ASN A 473 -8.41 -5.91 33.29
N GLU A 474 -8.38 -6.40 34.53
CA GLU A 474 -9.35 -7.36 35.05
C GLU A 474 -10.61 -6.63 35.55
N ASP A 475 -11.45 -6.14 34.62
CA ASP A 475 -12.88 -5.91 34.86
C ASP A 475 -13.58 -5.45 33.56
N THR A 476 -13.61 -6.32 32.56
CA THR A 476 -14.72 -6.38 31.58
C THR A 476 -14.71 -7.74 30.90
N ASP A 477 -15.43 -8.67 31.51
CA ASP A 477 -15.72 -10.00 31.00
C ASP A 477 -16.43 -9.94 29.65
N ILE A 478 -15.66 -9.98 28.56
CA ILE A 478 -16.18 -10.47 27.28
C ILE A 478 -15.91 -11.97 27.25
N LEU A 479 -16.84 -12.72 27.86
CA LEU A 479 -16.96 -14.17 27.70
C LEU A 479 -17.29 -14.49 26.24
N ILE A 480 -16.26 -14.58 25.39
CA ILE A 480 -16.35 -15.37 24.16
C ILE A 480 -16.26 -16.82 24.61
N SER A 481 -17.42 -17.47 24.72
CA SER A 481 -17.51 -18.88 25.07
C SER A 481 -16.65 -19.72 24.12
N LYS A 482 -15.79 -20.53 24.72
CA LYS A 482 -14.96 -21.57 24.08
C LYS A 482 -15.82 -22.66 23.41
N ASP A 483 -17.13 -22.65 23.66
CA ASP A 483 -18.11 -23.62 23.19
C ASP A 483 -18.63 -23.35 21.76
N PHE A 484 -18.23 -22.24 21.11
CA PHE A 484 -18.63 -21.97 19.72
C PHE A 484 -17.96 -22.86 18.66
N PHE A 485 -17.08 -23.79 19.06
CA PHE A 485 -16.35 -24.67 18.14
C PHE A 485 -16.60 -26.17 18.35
N ASP A 486 -17.53 -26.54 19.22
CA ASP A 486 -17.92 -27.93 19.46
C ASP A 486 -19.36 -28.19 18.95
N ASP A 487 -19.58 -27.99 17.65
CA ASP A 487 -20.78 -28.53 16.99
C ASP A 487 -20.57 -30.04 16.76
N GLY A 488 -21.14 -30.80 17.69
CA GLY A 488 -21.11 -32.24 17.77
C GLY A 488 -21.51 -32.99 16.50
N THR A 489 -20.79 -34.09 16.28
CA THR A 489 -21.29 -35.41 15.84
C THR A 489 -22.54 -35.49 14.93
N ARG A 490 -22.26 -35.73 13.62
CA ARG A 490 -22.88 -36.73 12.70
C ARG A 490 -24.40 -36.58 12.33
N PRO A 491 -24.85 -37.02 11.12
CA PRO A 491 -24.60 -38.38 10.65
C PRO A 491 -24.17 -38.54 9.18
N GLN A 492 -23.19 -39.43 9.07
CA GLN A 492 -22.61 -40.10 7.92
C GLN A 492 -23.55 -41.20 7.37
N LEU A 493 -24.88 -41.01 7.43
CA LEU A 493 -25.87 -42.03 7.03
C LEU A 493 -26.25 -41.96 5.54
N TRP A 494 -26.13 -40.78 4.91
CA TRP A 494 -26.55 -40.59 3.53
C TRP A 494 -25.55 -41.16 2.51
N ILE A 495 -24.27 -41.20 2.85
CA ILE A 495 -23.21 -41.70 1.94
C ILE A 495 -23.30 -43.23 1.82
N THR A 496 -23.64 -43.94 2.91
CA THR A 496 -23.80 -45.40 2.88
C THR A 496 -25.04 -45.84 2.10
N LEU A 497 -26.14 -45.08 2.18
CA LEU A 497 -27.35 -45.35 1.38
C LEU A 497 -27.13 -45.12 -0.12
N PHE A 498 -26.32 -44.12 -0.50
CA PHE A 498 -25.98 -43.88 -1.90
C PHE A 498 -25.10 -44.99 -2.50
N ILE A 499 -24.16 -45.55 -1.73
CA ILE A 499 -23.29 -46.64 -2.19
C ILE A 499 -24.07 -47.95 -2.34
N ILE A 500 -25.02 -48.23 -1.44
CA ILE A 500 -25.88 -49.43 -1.53
C ILE A 500 -26.84 -49.32 -2.73
N ALA A 501 -27.41 -48.14 -3.00
CA ALA A 501 -28.25 -47.96 -4.19
C ALA A 501 -27.45 -48.13 -5.50
N PHE A 502 -26.20 -47.67 -5.57
CA PHE A 502 -25.38 -47.81 -6.78
C PHE A 502 -24.93 -49.25 -7.06
N LEU A 503 -24.75 -50.07 -6.01
CA LEU A 503 -24.36 -51.48 -6.15
C LEU A 503 -25.52 -52.43 -6.48
N VAL A 504 -26.77 -51.98 -6.37
CA VAL A 504 -27.96 -52.77 -6.75
C VAL A 504 -28.37 -52.52 -8.21
N PHE A 505 -27.84 -51.47 -8.85
CA PHE A 505 -28.13 -51.10 -10.25
C PHE A 505 -26.95 -51.32 -11.22
N LEU A 506 -25.92 -52.05 -10.79
CA LEU A 506 -24.85 -52.63 -11.60
C LEU A 506 -24.93 -54.15 -11.48
#